data_AF-A0A284VNH1-F1
#
_entry.id   AF-A0A284VNH1-F1
#
_cell.length_a   1.000
_cell.length_b   1.000
_cell.length_c   1.000
_cell.angle_alpha   90.00
_cell.angle_beta   90.00
_cell.angle_gamma   90.00
#
_symmetry.space_group_name_H-M   'P 1'
#
loop_
_entity.id
_entity.type
_entity.pdbx_description
1 polymer ?
#
loop_
_entity_poly.entity_id
_entity_poly.type
_entity_poly.pdbx_seq_one_letter_code
_entity_poly.pdbx_strand_id
1 'polypeptide(L)' 'MADMIDSTWYKCPNCKHLILLRNADFIKGIAMVSCVDCGRGAFAIEDKDTLLG' A
#
# COMPACT_ATOMS: atom_id res chain seq x y z
N MET A 1 2.32 19.00 -17.86
CA MET A 1 1.75 18.78 -16.52
C MET A 1 2.06 17.34 -16.17
N ALA A 2 3.15 17.15 -15.42
CA ALA A 2 3.68 15.82 -15.13
C ALA A 2 2.64 15.06 -14.31
N ASP A 3 2.14 13.98 -14.91
CA ASP A 3 1.37 12.93 -14.28
C ASP A 3 2.17 12.45 -13.07
N MET A 4 1.81 12.94 -11.88
CA MET A 4 2.31 12.41 -10.61
C MET A 4 1.72 11.01 -10.47
N ILE A 5 2.30 10.05 -11.19
CA ILE A 5 2.05 8.63 -10.96
C ILE A 5 2.79 8.34 -9.66
N ASP A 6 2.15 8.68 -8.55
CA ASP A 6 2.54 8.27 -7.21
C ASP A 6 2.54 6.74 -7.20
N SER A 7 3.68 6.19 -7.61
CA SER A 7 3.91 4.77 -7.75
C SER A 7 4.34 4.27 -6.39
N THR A 8 3.50 4.50 -5.39
CA THR A 8 3.84 4.09 -4.03
C THR A 8 3.54 2.60 -3.93
N TRP A 9 4.60 1.81 -3.80
CA TRP A 9 4.51 0.36 -3.69
C TRP A 9 4.73 -0.03 -2.23
N TYR A 10 3.77 -0.75 -1.67
CA TYR A 10 3.92 -1.36 -0.37
C TYR A 10 4.40 -2.80 -0.53
N LYS A 11 5.51 -3.13 0.12
CA LYS A 11 5.98 -4.52 0.17
C LYS A 11 5.30 -5.26 1.32
N CYS A 12 4.50 -6.26 1.00
CA CYS A 12 3.85 -7.09 2.01
C CYS A 12 4.91 -7.75 2.90
N PRO A 13 4.89 -7.55 4.24
CA PRO A 13 5.88 -8.15 5.13
C PRO A 13 5.75 -9.67 5.24
N ASN A 14 4.61 -10.23 4.83
CA ASN A 14 4.33 -11.67 4.94
C ASN A 14 4.90 -12.46 3.75
N CYS A 15 4.51 -12.08 2.52
CA CYS A 15 4.96 -12.77 1.29
C CYS A 15 5.95 -11.98 0.43
N LYS A 16 6.34 -10.76 0.84
CA LYS A 16 7.22 -9.85 0.09
C LYS A 16 6.66 -9.40 -1.26
N HIS A 17 5.39 -9.66 -1.54
CA HIS A 17 4.68 -9.20 -2.72
C HIS A 17 4.53 -7.68 -2.74
N LEU A 18 4.66 -7.07 -3.91
CA LEU A 18 4.53 -5.62 -4.09
C LEU A 18 3.06 -5.26 -4.36
N ILE A 19 2.50 -4.41 -3.52
CA ILE A 19 1.11 -3.95 -3.60
C ILE A 19 1.13 -2.49 -4.02
N LEU A 20 0.40 -2.14 -5.07
CA LEU A 20 0.29 -0.76 -5.51
C LEU A 20 -0.69 0.01 -4.60
N LEU A 21 -0.20 1.01 -3.88
CA LEU A 21 -1.02 1.85 -2.97
C LEU A 21 -1.95 2.80 -3.72
N ARG A 22 -1.79 2.98 -5.04
CA ARG A 22 -2.73 3.77 -5.87
C ARG A 22 -4.17 3.25 -5.77
N ASN A 23 -4.34 1.98 -5.45
CA ASN A 23 -5.64 1.33 -5.26
C ASN A 23 -5.99 1.13 -3.78
N ALA A 24 -5.25 1.73 -2.86
CA ALA A 24 -5.55 1.67 -1.43
C ALA A 24 -6.73 2.57 -1.08
N ASP A 25 -7.58 2.09 -0.19
CA ASP A 25 -8.67 2.89 0.36
C ASP A 25 -8.13 3.73 1.52
N PHE A 26 -8.18 5.06 1.39
CA PHE A 26 -7.72 5.97 2.43
C PHE A 26 -8.86 6.33 3.36
N ILE A 27 -8.96 5.64 4.50
CA ILE A 27 -10.00 5.89 5.50
C ILE A 27 -9.37 6.77 6.59
N LYS A 28 -9.81 8.03 6.66
CA LYS A 28 -9.30 9.02 7.64
C LYS A 28 -7.77 9.24 7.60
N GLY A 29 -7.16 9.17 6.42
CA GLY A 29 -5.71 9.33 6.25
C GLY A 29 -4.89 8.07 6.53
N ILE A 30 -5.54 6.93 6.74
CA ILE A 30 -4.91 5.63 6.87
C ILE A 30 -5.11 4.87 5.56
N ALA A 31 -4.03 4.43 4.93
CA ALA A 31 -4.10 3.59 3.74
C ALA A 31 -4.46 2.16 4.15
N MET A 32 -5.64 1.68 3.75
CA MET A 32 -6.00 0.27 3.88
C MET A 32 -5.63 -0.49 2.61
N VAL A 33 -4.81 -1.51 2.76
CA VAL A 33 -4.51 -2.46 1.68
C VAL A 33 -4.69 -3.89 2.14
N SER A 34 -5.07 -4.75 1.23
CA SER A 34 -5.12 -6.20 1.45
C SER A 34 -4.14 -6.88 0.51
N CYS A 35 -3.38 -7.85 1.02
CA CYS A 35 -2.49 -8.63 0.17
C CYS A 35 -3.21 -9.89 -0.29
N VAL A 36 -3.75 -9.85 -1.51
CA VAL A 36 -4.46 -10.99 -2.12
C VAL A 36 -3.53 -12.19 -2.30
N ASP A 37 -2.25 -11.94 -2.58
CA ASP A 37 -1.25 -12.97 -2.89
C ASP A 37 -1.01 -13.96 -1.72
N CYS A 38 -0.95 -13.44 -0.49
CA CYS A 38 -0.85 -14.28 0.72
C CYS A 38 -2.16 -14.43 1.47
N GLY A 39 -3.26 -13.88 0.95
CA GLY A 39 -4.56 -13.85 1.64
C GLY A 39 -4.55 -13.04 2.93
N ARG A 40 -3.57 -12.15 3.13
CA ARG A 40 -3.56 -11.27 4.30
C ARG A 40 -4.67 -10.24 4.12
N GLY A 41 -5.67 -10.33 5.01
CA GLY A 41 -6.80 -9.40 5.04
C GLY A 41 -6.37 -7.93 5.13
N ALA A 42 -7.31 -7.01 4.93
CA ALA A 42 -7.03 -5.59 4.92
C ALA A 42 -6.29 -5.15 6.20
N PHE A 43 -5.15 -4.51 6.03
CA PHE A 43 -4.35 -3.92 7.11
C PHE A 43 -4.11 -2.44 6.83
N ALA A 44 -4.03 -1.67 7.91
CA ALA A 44 -3.65 -0.27 7.88
C ALA A 44 -2.15 -0.13 7.64
N ILE A 45 -1.76 0.74 6.72
CA ILE A 45 -0.41 1.24 6.56
C ILE A 45 -0.43 2.67 7.09
N GLU A 46 0.22 2.87 8.23
CA GLU A 46 0.50 4.21 8.71
C GLU A 46 1.68 4.76 7.90
N ASP A 47 1.46 5.91 7.28
CA ASP A 47 2.30 6.66 6.32
C ASP A 47 3.80 6.79 6.67
N LYS A 48 4.20 6.42 7.88
CA LYS A 48 5.49 6.80 8.47
C LYS A 48 6.61 5.77 8.37
N ASP A 49 6.33 4.50 8.02
CA ASP A 49 7.33 3.43 8.18
C ASP A 49 7.50 2.48 6.98
N THR A 50 6.74 2.63 5.88
CA THR A 50 6.81 1.61 4.80
C THR A 50 6.53 2.11 3.38
N LEU A 51 6.55 3.43 3.14
CA LEU A 51 6.50 3.97 1.79
C LEU A 51 7.93 4.04 1.25
N LEU A 52 8.29 3.09 0.39
CA LEU A 52 9.50 3.19 -0.43
C LEU A 52 9.17 4.09 -1.63
N GLY A 53 9.41 5.39 -1.49
CA GLY A 53 9.26 6.37 -2.57
C GLY A 53 8.81 7.72 -2.06
#